data_AF-Q1YYI0-F1
#
_entry.id   AF-Q1YYI0-F1
#
_cell.length_a   1.000
_cell.length_b   1.000
_cell.length_c   1.000
_cell.angle_alpha   90.00
_cell.angle_beta   90.00
_cell.angle_gamma   90.00
#
_symmetry.space_group_name_H-M   'P 1'
#
loop_
_entity.id
_entity.type
_entity.pdbx_description
1 polymer ?
#
loop_
_entity_poly.entity_id
_entity_poly.type
_entity_poly.pdbx_seq_one_letter_code
_entity_poly.pdbx_strand_id
1 'polypeptide(L)' 'MGIFSKDHVGALTWESIKSKGNNGGPQYTYRAKIHGGWLVETENYTGQCGGLTFVPDPNHDWQLERL' A
#
# COMPACT_ATOMS: atom_id res chain seq x y z
N MET A 1 -27.75 -14.56 -18.40
CA MET A 1 -26.50 -15.25 -18.79
C MET A 1 -25.59 -14.24 -19.47
N GLY A 2 -24.46 -13.90 -18.84
CA GLY A 2 -23.44 -12.98 -19.37
C GLY A 2 -22.51 -12.56 -18.24
N ILE A 3 -21.28 -13.10 -18.23
CA ILE A 3 -20.50 -13.50 -17.05
C ILE A 3 -19.27 -12.58 -16.85
N PHE A 4 -19.48 -11.28 -16.75
CA PHE A 4 -18.36 -10.33 -16.56
C PHE A 4 -18.59 -9.40 -15.36
N SER A 5 -18.61 -9.99 -14.17
CA SER A 5 -18.30 -9.32 -12.91
C SER A 5 -17.10 -10.06 -12.32
N LYS A 6 -15.92 -9.87 -12.92
CA LYS A 6 -14.68 -10.46 -12.42
C LYS A 6 -13.94 -9.39 -11.63
N ASP A 7 -13.69 -9.68 -10.36
CA ASP A 7 -12.86 -8.89 -9.46
C ASP A 7 -11.57 -8.46 -10.17
N HIS A 8 -11.18 -7.21 -9.99
CA HIS A 8 -10.12 -6.60 -10.78
C HIS A 8 -8.79 -7.24 -10.36
N VAL A 9 -8.14 -7.97 -11.28
CA VAL A 9 -6.83 -8.65 -11.10
C VAL A 9 -5.66 -7.63 -10.96
N GLY A 10 -5.94 -6.40 -10.53
CA GLY A 10 -4.98 -5.31 -10.38
C GLY A 10 -5.39 -4.26 -9.33
N ALA A 11 -6.31 -4.60 -8.42
CA ALA A 11 -6.66 -3.71 -7.31
C ALA A 11 -5.61 -3.76 -6.19
N LEU A 12 -5.20 -2.60 -5.69
CA LEU A 12 -4.34 -2.48 -4.52
C LEU A 12 -5.19 -2.28 -3.26
N THR A 13 -5.03 -3.17 -2.29
CA THR A 13 -5.63 -2.99 -0.97
C THR A 13 -4.67 -2.18 -0.10
N TRP A 14 -5.03 -0.94 0.16
CA TRP A 14 -4.25 -0.01 0.97
C TRP A 14 -4.62 -0.11 2.46
N GLU A 15 -3.61 -0.17 3.32
CA GLU A 15 -3.76 -0.12 4.77
C GLU A 15 -3.03 1.10 5.36
N SER A 16 -3.68 1.77 6.30
CA SER A 16 -3.11 2.94 6.98
C SER A 16 -2.09 2.52 8.03
N ILE A 17 -0.92 3.16 8.00
CA ILE A 17 0.13 2.99 9.00
C ILE A 17 0.10 4.18 9.95
N LYS A 18 -0.06 3.90 11.25
CA LYS A 18 0.07 4.93 12.28
C LYS A 18 1.55 5.21 12.55
N SER A 19 1.98 6.44 12.31
CA SER A 19 3.31 6.88 12.72
C SER A 19 3.39 6.96 14.25
N LYS A 20 4.42 6.34 14.84
CA LYS A 20 4.64 6.38 16.29
C LYS A 20 5.54 7.57 16.63
N GLY A 21 4.96 8.61 17.23
CA GLY A 21 5.68 9.82 17.65
C GLY A 21 5.79 10.84 16.52
N ASN A 22 4.67 11.49 16.18
CA ASN A 22 4.63 12.41 15.06
C ASN A 22 5.22 13.79 15.41
N ASN A 23 6.55 13.88 15.51
CA ASN A 23 7.30 15.14 15.59
C ASN A 23 7.67 15.65 14.18
N GLY A 24 6.71 15.68 13.25
CA GLY A 24 6.88 16.30 11.93
C GLY A 24 7.03 15.34 10.72
N GLY A 25 6.58 14.09 10.84
CA GLY A 25 6.50 13.17 9.70
C GLY A 25 5.23 13.39 8.85
N PRO A 26 5.06 12.63 7.74
CA PRO A 26 3.84 12.64 6.96
C PRO A 26 2.63 12.33 7.84
N GLN A 27 1.55 13.10 7.65
CA GLN A 27 0.37 12.99 8.49
C GLN A 27 -0.39 11.69 8.22
N TYR A 28 -0.44 11.28 6.95
CA TYR A 28 -1.03 10.02 6.53
C TYR A 28 0.00 9.21 5.77
N THR A 29 0.09 7.94 6.11
CA THR A 29 0.95 6.96 5.43
C THR A 29 0.12 5.72 5.18
N TYR A 30 0.20 5.21 3.96
CA TYR A 30 -0.50 4.01 3.52
C TYR A 30 0.50 3.03 2.94
N ARG A 31 0.18 1.74 3.01
CA ARG A 31 0.91 0.72 2.27
C ARG A 31 -0.04 -0.28 1.62
N ALA A 32 0.36 -0.81 0.47
CA ALA A 32 -0.32 -1.91 -0.18
C ALA A 32 0.66 -3.06 -0.40
N LYS A 33 0.22 -4.27 -0.07
CA LYS A 33 1.03 -5.48 -0.24
C LYS A 33 1.05 -5.85 -1.73
N ILE A 34 2.24 -6.07 -2.27
CA ILE A 34 2.43 -6.48 -3.68
C ILE A 34 3.41 -7.66 -3.76
N HIS A 35 3.53 -8.27 -4.93
CA HIS A 35 4.53 -9.32 -5.10
C HIS A 35 5.94 -8.75 -4.87
N GLY A 36 6.70 -9.39 -3.98
CA GLY A 36 8.08 -9.01 -3.68
C GLY A 36 8.23 -7.80 -2.75
N GLY A 37 7.15 -7.30 -2.13
CA GLY A 37 7.26 -6.25 -1.12
C GLY A 37 6.01 -5.42 -0.89
N TRP A 38 6.21 -4.15 -0.58
CA TRP A 38 5.16 -3.17 -0.35
C TRP A 38 5.31 -1.97 -1.25
N LEU A 39 4.18 -1.41 -1.65
CA LEU A 39 4.09 -0.04 -2.11
C LEU A 39 3.73 0.84 -0.92
N VAL A 40 4.46 1.93 -0.69
CA VAL A 40 4.23 2.85 0.43
C VAL A 40 3.98 4.25 -0.11
N GLU A 41 2.86 4.83 0.29
CA GLU A 41 2.45 6.18 -0.06
C GLU A 41 2.40 7.05 1.20
N THR A 42 2.75 8.31 1.03
CA THR A 42 2.60 9.34 2.06
C THR A 42 1.74 10.48 1.53
N GLU A 43 0.91 11.05 2.39
CA GLU A 43 0.14 12.24 2.07
C GLU A 43 0.41 13.35 3.08
N ASN A 44 0.31 14.59 2.60
CA ASN A 44 0.35 15.78 3.43
C ASN A 44 -1.05 16.10 4.00
N TYR A 45 -1.14 17.14 4.85
CA TYR A 45 -2.41 17.57 5.48
C TYR A 45 -3.54 17.93 4.50
N THR A 46 -3.23 18.20 3.23
CA THR A 46 -4.21 18.53 2.20
C THR A 46 -4.71 17.32 1.43
N GLY A 47 -4.31 16.09 1.81
CA GLY A 47 -4.64 14.86 1.10
C GLY A 47 -3.96 14.77 -0.27
N GLN A 48 -2.84 15.48 -0.46
CA GLN A 48 -2.03 15.37 -1.67
C GLN A 48 -0.93 14.35 -1.42
N CYS A 49 -0.74 13.45 -2.38
CA CYS A 49 0.37 12.49 -2.38
C CYS A 49 1.71 13.24 -2.29
N GLY A 50 2.41 13.05 -1.19
CA GLY A 50 3.73 13.60 -0.92
C GLY A 50 4.87 12.73 -1.48
N GLY A 51 4.57 11.47 -1.79
CA GLY A 51 5.52 10.56 -2.43
C GLY A 51 5.09 9.10 -2.37
N LEU A 52 5.52 8.34 -3.37
CA LEU A 52 5.30 6.91 -3.53
C LEU A 52 6.64 6.19 -3.64
N THR A 53 6.83 5.13 -2.87
CA THR A 53 8.07 4.33 -2.92
C THR A 53 7.79 2.83 -2.84
N PHE A 54 8.64 2.05 -3.47
CA PHE A 54 8.63 0.59 -3.37
C PHE A 54 9.61 0.15 -2.27
N VAL A 55 9.13 -0.72 -1.38
CA VAL A 55 9.92 -1.33 -0.31
C VAL A 55 10.06 -2.82 -0.61
N PRO A 56 11.25 -3.30 -0.99
CA PRO A 56 11.45 -4.71 -1.33
C PRO A 56 11.38 -5.60 -0.09
N ASP A 57 10.98 -6.84 -0.31
CA ASP A 57 10.99 -7.93 0.66
C ASP A 57 12.06 -8.96 0.29
N PRO A 58 13.36 -8.71 0.56
CA PRO A 58 14.44 -9.57 0.13
C PRO A 58 14.43 -10.95 0.79
N ASN A 59 13.79 -11.06 1.96
CA ASN A 59 13.67 -12.32 2.71
C ASN A 59 12.39 -13.08 2.37
N HIS A 60 11.51 -12.51 1.53
CA HIS A 60 10.22 -13.08 1.16
C HIS A 60 9.30 -13.35 2.36
N ASP A 61 9.41 -12.54 3.42
CA ASP A 61 8.63 -12.65 4.66
C ASP A 61 7.16 -12.23 4.47
N TRP A 62 6.87 -11.48 3.40
CA TRP A 62 5.59 -10.84 3.12
C TRP A 62 4.97 -11.42 1.85
N GLN A 63 4.81 -12.74 1.79
CA GLN A 63 4.15 -13.40 0.66
C GLN A 63 2.66 -13.06 0.60
N LEU A 64 2.16 -12.68 -0.57
CA LEU A 64 0.71 -12.60 -0.81
C LEU A 64 0.14 -14.02 -0.73
N GLU A 65 -0.93 -14.20 0.05
CA GLU A 65 -1.68 -15.46 -0.01
C GLU A 65 -2.17 -15.65 -1.45
N ARG A 66 -1.87 -16.82 -2.02
CA ARG A 66 -2.19 -17.13 -3.41
C ARG A 66 -3.71 -17.13 -3.55
N LEU A 67 -4.25 -16.21 -4.36
CA LEU A 67 -5.65 -16.19 -4.78
C LEU A 67 -6.06 -17.52 -5.45
#